data_AF-A0A6G7C751-F1
#
_entry.id   AF-A0A6G7C751-F1
#
_cell.length_a   1.000
_cell.length_b   1.000
_cell.length_c   1.000
_cell.angle_alpha   90.00
_cell.angle_beta   90.00
_cell.angle_gamma   90.00
#
_symmetry.space_group_name_H-M   'P 1'
#
loop_
_entity.id
_entity.type
_entity.pdbx_description
1 polymer ?
#
loop_
_entity_poly.entity_id
_entity_poly.type
_entity_poly.pdbx_seq_one_letter_code
_entity_poly.pdbx_strand_id
1 'polypeptide(L)'
;MSTNRFVEISKWSTETGKMKGSSQEARSINTHLDMFKIKIIDVQMELIHKNINITFEVLKNRLLGTQERQRTLIPIFKDHNNKIKELVGKEYAPGTLERYNTSLKHTTEFLEWKYKISDIEISKIDHAFITEYEFYLRSVRNCANNTAVKYIKNFSKIIKI
;
A
#
# COMPACT_ATOMS: atom_id res chain seq x y z
N MET A 1 -19.37 -5.41 -7.92
CA MET A 1 -19.57 -6.29 -6.75
C MET A 1 -21.00 -6.79 -6.80
N SER A 2 -21.21 -8.08 -6.52
CA SER A 2 -22.55 -8.63 -6.32
C SER A 2 -22.83 -8.75 -4.82
N THR A 3 -24.09 -8.62 -4.41
CA THR A 3 -24.54 -8.80 -3.02
C THR A 3 -24.70 -10.27 -2.63
N ASN A 4 -24.36 -11.18 -3.55
CA ASN A 4 -24.54 -12.63 -3.45
C ASN A 4 -25.99 -13.06 -3.07
N ARG A 5 -26.97 -12.24 -3.45
CA ARG A 5 -28.41 -12.51 -3.32
C ARG A 5 -29.02 -12.59 -4.71
N PHE A 6 -29.77 -13.65 -4.96
CA PHE A 6 -30.43 -13.89 -6.24
C PHE A 6 -31.93 -13.62 -6.09
N VAL A 7 -32.51 -12.90 -7.04
CA VAL A 7 -33.94 -12.56 -7.06
C VAL A 7 -34.48 -12.89 -8.44
N GLU A 8 -35.66 -13.50 -8.50
CA GLU A 8 -36.36 -13.70 -9.77
C GLU A 8 -36.68 -12.35 -10.42
N ILE A 9 -36.45 -12.24 -11.73
CA ILE A 9 -36.64 -10.99 -12.49
C ILE A 9 -38.07 -10.46 -12.35
N SER A 10 -39.06 -11.35 -12.29
CA SER A 10 -40.48 -11.01 -12.11
C SER A 10 -40.77 -10.29 -10.79
N LYS A 11 -40.03 -10.65 -9.74
CA LYS A 11 -40.16 -10.09 -8.39
C LYS A 11 -39.24 -8.88 -8.17
N TRP A 12 -38.44 -8.49 -9.15
CA TRP A 12 -37.58 -7.30 -9.07
C TRP A 12 -38.26 -6.06 -9.63
N SER A 13 -38.05 -4.92 -8.98
CA SER A 13 -38.41 -3.60 -9.48
C SER A 13 -37.13 -2.86 -9.90
N THR A 14 -36.98 -2.63 -11.20
CA THR A 14 -35.85 -1.90 -11.77
C THR A 14 -35.86 -0.42 -11.39
N GLU A 15 -37.03 0.22 -11.33
CA GLU A 15 -37.18 1.63 -10.94
C GLU A 15 -36.71 1.89 -9.51
N THR A 16 -37.10 1.01 -8.58
CA THR A 16 -36.78 1.20 -7.16
C THR A 16 -35.52 0.49 -6.72
N GLY A 17 -34.94 -0.38 -7.56
CA GLY A 17 -33.80 -1.22 -7.21
C GLY A 17 -34.07 -2.13 -6.02
N LYS A 18 -35.32 -2.60 -5.87
CA LYS A 18 -35.82 -3.38 -4.74
C LYS A 18 -36.70 -4.54 -5.19
N MET A 19 -36.84 -5.55 -4.33
CA MET A 19 -37.81 -6.63 -4.54
C MET A 19 -39.23 -6.10 -4.32
N LYS A 20 -40.13 -6.44 -5.24
CA LYS A 20 -41.57 -6.11 -5.23
C LYS A 20 -42.29 -6.90 -4.14
N GLY A 21 -43.36 -6.30 -3.61
CA GLY A 21 -44.24 -6.92 -2.63
C GLY A 21 -43.82 -6.71 -1.17
N SER A 22 -44.63 -7.25 -0.26
CA SER A 22 -44.51 -7.07 1.19
C SER A 22 -44.17 -8.36 1.94
N SER A 23 -43.79 -9.43 1.22
CA SER A 23 -43.43 -10.73 1.80
C SER A 23 -42.23 -10.60 2.74
N GLN A 24 -42.09 -11.55 3.66
CA GLN A 24 -40.95 -11.60 4.58
C GLN A 24 -39.62 -11.69 3.83
N GLU A 25 -39.61 -12.42 2.72
CA GLU A 25 -38.46 -12.52 1.81
C GLU A 25 -38.12 -11.16 1.17
N ALA A 26 -39.13 -10.45 0.63
CA ALA A 26 -38.94 -9.12 0.04
C ALA A 26 -38.42 -8.10 1.06
N ARG A 27 -38.96 -8.12 2.29
CA ARG A 27 -38.46 -7.28 3.38
C ARG A 27 -37.01 -7.61 3.72
N SER A 28 -36.67 -8.90 3.88
CA SER A 28 -35.31 -9.31 4.22
C SER A 28 -34.30 -8.89 3.15
N ILE A 29 -34.62 -9.06 1.87
CA ILE A 29 -33.75 -8.68 0.76
C ILE A 29 -33.60 -7.17 0.70
N ASN A 30 -34.70 -6.42 0.79
CA ASN A 30 -34.67 -4.96 0.75
C ASN A 30 -33.87 -4.38 1.92
N THR A 31 -34.05 -4.89 3.14
CA THR A 31 -33.25 -4.47 4.31
C THR A 31 -31.77 -4.74 4.10
N HIS A 32 -31.40 -5.89 3.53
CA HIS A 32 -30.00 -6.19 3.22
C HIS A 32 -29.41 -5.22 2.17
N LEU A 33 -30.17 -4.89 1.13
CA LEU A 33 -29.76 -3.90 0.12
C LEU A 33 -29.60 -2.51 0.74
N ASP A 34 -30.52 -2.10 1.61
CA ASP A 34 -30.45 -0.82 2.31
C ASP A 34 -29.23 -0.77 3.25
N MET A 35 -28.95 -1.82 4.01
CA MET A 35 -27.73 -1.93 4.83
C MET A 35 -26.46 -1.86 3.99
N PHE A 36 -26.43 -2.53 2.83
CA PHE A 36 -25.29 -2.49 1.93
C PHE A 36 -25.06 -1.08 1.36
N LYS A 37 -26.14 -0.37 1.03
CA LYS A 37 -26.09 1.03 0.57
C LYS A 37 -25.55 1.96 1.65
N ILE A 38 -26.01 1.80 2.90
CA ILE A 38 -25.48 2.57 4.04
C ILE A 38 -23.98 2.34 4.19
N LYS A 39 -23.53 1.08 4.15
CA LYS A 39 -22.10 0.74 4.24
C LYS A 39 -21.26 1.41 3.15
N ILE A 40 -21.77 1.49 1.92
CA ILE A 40 -21.08 2.20 0.82
C ILE A 40 -20.93 3.69 1.13
N ILE A 41 -22.01 4.31 1.61
CA ILE A 41 -22.03 5.74 1.95
C ILE A 41 -21.05 6.04 3.08
N ASP A 42 -21.02 5.20 4.13
CA ASP A 42 -20.10 5.35 5.25
C ASP A 42 -18.64 5.29 4.80
N VAL A 43 -18.31 4.31 3.95
CA VAL A 43 -16.97 4.17 3.36
C VAL A 43 -16.60 5.39 2.53
N GLN A 44 -17.53 5.90 1.72
CA GLN A 44 -17.33 7.09 0.91
C GLN A 44 -17.08 8.32 1.77
N MET A 45 -17.89 8.55 2.81
CA MET A 45 -17.70 9.66 3.75
C MET A 45 -16.34 9.62 4.44
N GLU A 46 -15.89 8.45 4.87
CA GLU A 46 -14.57 8.35 5.50
C GLU A 46 -13.43 8.63 4.51
N LEU A 47 -13.56 8.27 3.23
CA LEU A 47 -12.57 8.62 2.20
C LEU A 47 -12.52 10.13 1.93
N ILE A 48 -13.69 10.80 1.89
CA ILE A 48 -13.80 12.26 1.76
C ILE A 48 -13.11 12.94 2.94
N HIS A 49 -13.41 12.51 4.18
CA HIS A 49 -12.80 13.09 5.38
C HIS A 49 -11.28 12.93 5.43
N LYS A 50 -10.75 11.84 4.85
CA LYS A 50 -9.30 11.58 4.76
C LYS A 50 -8.64 12.25 3.55
N ASN A 51 -9.40 12.99 2.75
CA ASN A 51 -8.94 13.63 1.52
C ASN A 51 -8.27 12.64 0.54
N ILE A 52 -8.76 11.39 0.52
CA ILE A 52 -8.28 10.32 -0.35
C ILE A 52 -9.08 10.35 -1.65
N ASN A 53 -8.39 10.29 -2.79
CA ASN A 53 -9.05 10.26 -4.09
C ASN A 53 -9.95 9.01 -4.21
N ILE A 54 -11.24 9.22 -4.51
CA ILE A 54 -12.24 8.14 -4.50
C ILE A 54 -12.22 7.45 -5.87
N THR A 55 -11.60 6.27 -5.93
CA THR A 55 -11.68 5.37 -7.09
C THR A 55 -12.50 4.12 -6.75
N PHE A 56 -12.97 3.41 -7.77
CA PHE A 56 -13.69 2.15 -7.57
C PHE A 56 -12.83 1.12 -6.85
N GLU A 57 -11.53 0.98 -7.18
CA GLU A 57 -10.60 0.13 -6.43
C GLU A 57 -10.55 0.49 -4.95
N VAL A 58 -10.36 1.76 -4.61
CA VAL A 58 -10.23 2.19 -3.20
C VAL A 58 -11.52 1.90 -2.42
N LEU A 59 -12.67 2.22 -3.01
CA LEU A 59 -13.97 1.96 -2.40
C LEU A 59 -14.21 0.45 -2.21
N LYS A 60 -13.94 -0.36 -3.24
CA LYS A 60 -14.07 -1.82 -3.21
C LYS A 60 -13.14 -2.44 -2.16
N ASN A 61 -11.87 -2.05 -2.14
CA ASN A 61 -10.86 -2.56 -1.22
C ASN A 61 -11.26 -2.29 0.24
N ARG A 62 -11.77 -1.08 0.48
CA ARG A 62 -12.21 -0.66 1.80
C ARG A 62 -13.52 -1.32 2.24
N LEU A 63 -14.45 -1.57 1.31
CA LEU A 63 -15.71 -2.30 1.58
C LEU A 63 -15.49 -3.78 1.90
N LEU A 64 -14.55 -4.42 1.21
CA LEU A 64 -14.21 -5.83 1.38
C LEU A 64 -13.27 -6.09 2.57
N GLY A 65 -12.79 -5.03 3.24
CA GLY A 65 -11.78 -5.16 4.29
C GLY A 65 -10.42 -5.63 3.75
N THR A 66 -10.27 -5.73 2.43
CA THR A 66 -8.99 -5.91 1.74
C THR A 66 -8.30 -4.55 1.65
N GLN A 67 -8.05 -3.94 2.82
CA GLN A 67 -7.10 -2.85 2.87
C GLN A 67 -5.79 -3.46 2.41
N GLU A 68 -5.29 -3.04 1.24
CA GLU A 68 -3.92 -3.38 0.86
C GLU A 68 -3.06 -3.03 2.05
N ARG A 69 -2.40 -4.03 2.65
CA ARG A 69 -1.41 -3.77 3.70
C ARG A 69 -0.45 -2.77 3.09
N GLN A 70 -0.48 -1.53 3.56
CA GLN A 70 0.40 -0.48 3.08
C GLN A 70 1.81 -1.00 3.26
N ARG A 71 2.44 -1.34 2.13
CA ARG A 71 3.79 -1.87 2.07
C ARG A 71 4.71 -0.67 2.22
N THR A 72 5.27 -0.51 3.41
CA THR A 72 6.19 0.57 3.71
C THR A 72 7.63 0.13 3.52
N LEU A 73 8.47 1.09 3.16
CA LEU A 73 9.83 0.89 2.70
C LEU A 73 10.71 0.23 3.77
N ILE A 74 10.66 0.71 5.01
CA ILE A 74 11.58 0.26 6.07
C ILE A 74 11.36 -1.22 6.45
N PRO A 75 10.13 -1.70 6.71
CA PRO A 75 9.88 -3.13 6.95
C PRO A 75 10.34 -4.02 5.81
N ILE A 76 10.14 -3.60 4.56
CA ILE A 76 10.52 -4.39 3.37
C ILE A 76 12.05 -4.47 3.26
N PHE A 77 12.73 -3.36 3.51
CA PHE A 77 14.18 -3.33 3.55
C PHE A 77 14.74 -4.20 4.69
N LYS A 78 14.14 -4.16 5.88
CA LYS A 78 14.51 -5.02 7.01
C LYS A 78 14.30 -6.50 6.69
N ASP A 79 13.16 -6.87 6.11
CA ASP A 79 12.86 -8.24 5.70
C ASP A 79 13.88 -8.76 4.68
N HIS A 80 14.22 -7.95 3.68
CA HIS A 80 15.29 -8.27 2.74
C HIS A 80 16.63 -8.50 3.45
N ASN A 81 17.05 -7.59 4.35
CA ASN A 81 18.33 -7.74 5.06
C ASN A 81 18.34 -8.99 5.97
N ASN A 82 17.22 -9.33 6.60
CA ASN A 82 17.09 -10.55 7.39
C ASN A 82 17.26 -11.79 6.50
N LYS A 83 16.62 -11.83 5.33
CA LYS A 83 16.82 -12.93 4.36
C LYS A 83 18.28 -13.05 3.90
N ILE A 84 18.94 -11.93 3.63
CA ILE A 84 20.38 -11.94 3.30
C ILE A 84 21.20 -12.49 4.46
N LYS A 85 20.87 -12.10 5.71
CA LYS A 85 21.55 -12.57 6.92
C LYS A 85 21.49 -14.08 7.07
N GLU A 86 20.31 -14.69 6.85
CA GLU A 86 20.13 -16.15 6.91
C GLU A 86 20.93 -16.91 5.82
N LEU A 87 21.30 -16.22 4.74
CA LEU A 87 22.07 -16.76 3.63
C LEU A 87 23.56 -16.42 3.69
N VAL A 88 24.01 -15.74 4.75
CA VAL A 88 25.45 -15.47 4.96
C VAL A 88 26.18 -16.79 5.22
N GLY A 89 27.30 -16.99 4.53
CA GLY A 89 28.09 -18.23 4.57
C GLY A 89 27.59 -19.34 3.64
N LYS A 90 26.44 -19.15 2.98
CA LYS A 90 25.94 -20.03 1.91
C LYS A 90 26.06 -19.34 0.55
N GLU A 91 25.35 -18.23 0.38
CA GLU A 91 25.28 -17.48 -0.88
C GLU A 91 25.89 -16.08 -0.75
N TYR A 92 25.91 -15.52 0.46
CA TYR A 92 26.38 -14.15 0.69
C TYR A 92 27.59 -14.11 1.63
N ALA A 93 28.52 -13.21 1.31
CA ALA A 93 29.61 -12.87 2.21
C ALA A 93 29.12 -11.94 3.34
N PRO A 94 29.75 -11.97 4.54
CA PRO A 94 29.40 -11.06 5.64
C PRO A 94 29.43 -9.57 5.26
N GLY A 95 30.41 -9.16 4.43
CA GLY A 95 30.50 -7.79 3.93
C GLY A 95 29.32 -7.38 3.04
N THR A 96 28.61 -8.32 2.43
CA THR A 96 27.39 -8.02 1.67
C THR A 96 26.23 -7.66 2.60
N LEU A 97 26.07 -8.38 3.72
CA LEU A 97 25.08 -8.04 4.74
C LEU A 97 25.36 -6.65 5.34
N GLU A 98 26.62 -6.37 5.67
CA GLU A 98 27.04 -5.06 6.20
C GLU A 98 26.70 -3.91 5.24
N ARG A 99 26.93 -4.10 3.94
CA ARG A 99 26.54 -3.13 2.91
C ARG A 99 25.04 -2.87 2.88
N TYR A 100 24.21 -3.91 2.96
CA TYR A 100 22.75 -3.72 2.99
C TYR A 100 22.27 -3.08 4.30
N ASN A 101 22.89 -3.39 5.44
CA ASN A 101 22.59 -2.73 6.72
C ASN A 101 22.97 -1.23 6.67
N THR A 102 24.10 -0.91 6.08
CA THR A 102 24.53 0.47 5.86
C THR A 102 23.56 1.21 4.93
N SER A 103 23.11 0.54 3.86
CA SER A 103 22.11 1.09 2.93
C SER A 103 20.77 1.37 3.62
N LEU A 104 20.32 0.50 4.52
CA LEU A 104 19.11 0.73 5.34
C LEU A 104 19.27 1.95 6.24
N LYS A 105 20.42 2.09 6.89
CA LYS A 105 20.74 3.24 7.74
C LYS A 105 20.65 4.54 6.94
N HIS A 106 21.32 4.62 5.79
CA HIS A 106 21.28 5.81 4.94
C HIS A 106 19.87 6.14 4.42
N THR A 107 19.08 5.11 4.10
CA THR A 107 17.68 5.28 3.69
C THR A 107 16.85 5.88 4.81
N THR A 108 17.02 5.39 6.04
CA THR A 108 16.30 5.89 7.23
C THR A 108 16.70 7.34 7.54
N GLU A 109 18.00 7.64 7.51
CA GLU A 109 18.52 9.00 7.74
C GLU A 109 18.03 9.98 6.65
N PHE A 110 17.91 9.53 5.40
CA PHE A 110 17.37 10.35 4.31
C PHE A 110 15.90 10.70 4.53
N LEU A 111 15.07 9.73 4.91
CA LEU A 111 13.65 9.97 5.19
C LEU A 111 13.47 11.01 6.29
N GLU A 112 14.27 10.91 7.35
CA GLU A 112 14.26 11.87 8.44
C GLU A 112 14.79 13.26 8.00
N TRP A 113 15.83 13.30 7.17
CA TRP A 113 16.41 14.54 6.69
C TRP A 113 15.44 15.32 5.79
N LYS A 114 14.87 14.67 4.76
CA LYS A 114 14.04 15.32 3.73
C LYS A 114 12.58 15.46 4.12
N TYR A 115 12.00 14.40 4.69
CA TYR A 115 10.55 14.29 4.86
C TYR A 115 10.11 14.34 6.33
N LYS A 116 11.04 14.26 7.31
CA LYS A 116 10.74 14.24 8.75
C LYS A 116 9.82 13.08 9.15
N ILE A 117 10.03 11.94 8.50
CA ILE A 117 9.26 10.71 8.74
C ILE A 117 10.22 9.54 8.96
N SER A 118 9.79 8.57 9.75
CA SER A 118 10.52 7.33 9.99
C SER A 118 10.32 6.28 8.89
N ASP A 119 9.27 6.40 8.08
CA ASP A 119 8.92 5.42 7.05
C ASP A 119 8.06 6.04 5.94
N ILE A 120 8.02 5.41 4.78
CA ILE A 120 7.27 5.86 3.60
C ILE A 120 6.63 4.67 2.88
N GLU A 121 5.44 4.86 2.31
CA GLU A 121 4.79 3.86 1.45
C GLU A 121 5.57 3.67 0.14
N ILE A 122 5.72 2.43 -0.34
CA ILE A 122 6.42 2.16 -1.61
C ILE A 122 5.77 2.89 -2.80
N SER A 123 4.45 3.06 -2.78
CA SER A 123 3.69 3.77 -3.81
C SER A 123 4.12 5.24 -3.96
N LYS A 124 4.76 5.82 -2.95
CA LYS A 124 5.27 7.20 -2.96
C LYS A 124 6.73 7.31 -3.41
N ILE A 125 7.38 6.19 -3.73
CA ILE A 125 8.75 6.15 -4.23
C ILE A 125 8.71 6.31 -5.75
N ASP A 126 8.89 7.54 -6.20
CA ASP A 126 8.94 7.90 -7.62
C ASP A 126 10.36 8.31 -8.06
N HIS A 127 10.50 8.75 -9.31
CA HIS A 127 11.80 9.21 -9.82
C HIS A 127 12.34 10.42 -9.04
N ALA A 128 11.46 11.31 -8.56
CA ALA A 128 11.87 12.48 -7.79
C ALA A 128 12.48 12.04 -6.44
N PHE A 129 11.85 11.09 -5.75
CA PHE A 129 12.40 10.48 -4.53
C PHE A 129 13.81 9.93 -4.76
N ILE A 130 14.03 9.16 -5.84
CA ILE A 130 15.35 8.58 -6.14
C ILE A 130 16.40 9.67 -6.39
N THR A 131 16.01 10.71 -7.12
CA THR A 131 16.90 11.84 -7.43
C THR A 131 17.31 12.60 -6.16
N GLU A 132 16.35 12.88 -5.28
CA GLU A 132 16.60 13.51 -3.99
C GLU A 132 17.44 12.63 -3.06
N TYR A 133 17.23 11.31 -3.10
CA TYR A 133 18.02 10.39 -2.31
C TYR A 133 19.48 10.34 -2.80
N GLU A 134 19.69 10.31 -4.11
CA GLU A 134 21.02 10.39 -4.71
C GLU A 134 21.72 11.71 -4.36
N PHE A 135 21.00 12.82 -4.41
CA PHE A 135 21.50 14.12 -3.99
C PHE A 135 21.92 14.11 -2.51
N TYR A 136 21.08 13.57 -1.61
CA TYR A 136 21.40 13.43 -0.18
C TYR A 136 22.68 12.62 0.06
N LEU A 137 22.85 11.50 -0.65
CA LEU A 137 24.03 10.65 -0.53
C LEU A 137 25.32 11.41 -0.89
N ARG A 138 25.27 12.25 -1.93
CA ARG A 138 26.43 13.01 -2.40
C ARG A 138 26.70 14.28 -1.59
N SER A 139 25.65 15.00 -1.17
CA SER A 139 25.77 16.31 -0.53
C SER A 139 25.86 16.24 0.99
N VAL A 140 24.98 15.48 1.65
CA VAL A 140 24.90 15.43 3.11
C VAL A 140 25.79 14.32 3.65
N ARG A 141 25.73 13.13 3.03
CA ARG A 141 26.58 12.00 3.40
C ARG A 141 27.99 12.09 2.82
N ASN A 142 28.26 13.04 1.92
CA ASN A 142 29.55 13.23 1.24
C ASN A 142 30.09 11.94 0.61
N CYS A 143 29.21 11.08 0.08
CA CYS A 143 29.63 9.87 -0.61
C CYS A 143 30.24 10.22 -1.97
N ALA A 144 31.38 9.59 -2.30
CA ALA A 144 31.91 9.63 -3.65
C ALA A 144 30.90 9.06 -4.66
N ASN A 145 30.97 9.53 -5.91
CA ASN A 145 30.01 9.21 -6.97
C ASN A 145 29.75 7.69 -7.11
N ASN A 146 30.81 6.88 -7.22
CA ASN A 146 30.71 5.43 -7.35
C ASN A 146 30.05 4.76 -6.13
N THR A 147 30.22 5.32 -4.94
CA THR A 147 29.60 4.82 -3.71
C THR A 147 28.13 5.16 -3.67
N ALA A 148 27.75 6.39 -4.03
CA ALA A 148 26.35 6.81 -4.12
C ALA A 148 25.58 5.93 -5.13
N VAL A 149 26.14 5.72 -6.33
CA VAL A 149 25.55 4.84 -7.36
C VAL A 149 25.36 3.41 -6.85
N LYS A 150 26.31 2.87 -6.06
CA LYS A 150 26.17 1.54 -5.44
C LYS A 150 25.02 1.49 -4.43
N TYR A 151 24.86 2.51 -3.59
CA TYR A 151 23.75 2.57 -2.63
C TYR A 151 22.40 2.70 -3.34
N ILE A 152 22.30 3.51 -4.40
CA ILE A 152 21.09 3.60 -5.23
C ILE A 152 20.79 2.25 -5.88
N LYS A 153 21.79 1.53 -6.41
CA LYS A 153 21.60 0.19 -6.98
C LYS A 153 21.09 -0.81 -5.95
N ASN A 154 21.64 -0.80 -4.74
CA ASN A 154 21.18 -1.66 -3.64
C ASN A 154 19.73 -1.34 -3.24
N PHE A 155 19.41 -0.05 -3.12
CA PHE A 155 18.06 0.43 -2.86
C PHE A 155 17.09 -0.03 -3.96
N SER A 156 17.42 0.20 -5.23
CA SER A 156 16.63 -0.22 -6.39
C SER A 156 16.40 -1.73 -6.43
N LYS A 157 17.38 -2.54 -6.01
CA LYS A 157 17.21 -3.99 -5.92
C LYS A 157 16.15 -4.38 -4.90
N ILE A 158 16.02 -3.64 -3.80
CA ILE A 158 15.09 -3.96 -2.71
C ILE A 158 13.66 -3.53 -3.05
N ILE A 159 13.49 -2.37 -3.68
CA ILE A 159 12.15 -1.88 -4.08
C ILE A 159 11.55 -2.61 -5.28
N LYS A 160 12.37 -3.29 -6.09
CA LYS A 160 11.92 -4.08 -7.25
C LYS A 160 11.52 -5.53 -6.90
N ILE A 161 11.59 -5.91 -5.62
CA ILE A 161 11.20 -7.24 -5.11
C ILE A 161 9.72 -7.26 -4.73
#